data_AF-A0A818S6D8-F1
#
_entry.id   AF-A0A818S6D8-F1
#
_cell.length_a   1.000
_cell.length_b   1.000
_cell.length_c   1.000
_cell.angle_alpha   90.00
_cell.angle_beta   90.00
_cell.angle_gamma   90.00
#
_symmetry.space_group_name_H-M   'P 1'
#
loop_
_entity.id
_entity.type
_entity.pdbx_description
1 polymer ?
#
loop_
_entity_poly.entity_id
_entity_poly.type
_entity_poly.pdbx_seq_one_letter_code
_entity_poly.pdbx_strand_id
1 'polypeptide(L)'
;MSTTLTELRDILQHTFSLIPSDQQLILLLDSLDQLQITDLQNLSIWLPRIYPSANVKCILSTIPEIEYERKMIDIHGLLKSLFDSDMIELKVPLLNEFLARQILDAWLDEDRRCLTPIQLDWLKSKLSSSYFLTPLFLSLIYDQTLSWHSFDTEPDQTFLAIKSTRDAIGYLYTQLGKKYGQVLFTRSMRYLQLSGGLSELELEDILSLDNTVLQSVYAHYLPPFGLFRLPSTLWIRIRNDMYKYLIEKEIDNVPCIYL
;
A
#
# COMPACT_ATOMS: atom_id res chain seq x y z
N MET A 1 22.83 15.11 -7.87
CA MET A 1 22.29 15.84 -9.02
C MET A 1 20.88 15.33 -9.24
N SER A 2 19.88 16.22 -9.29
CA SER A 2 18.51 15.82 -9.61
C SER A 2 18.45 15.45 -11.08
N THR A 3 18.54 14.16 -11.40
CA THR A 3 18.24 13.64 -12.75
C THR A 3 16.77 13.91 -13.02
N THR A 4 16.48 14.98 -13.76
CA THR A 4 15.13 15.25 -14.25
C THR A 4 14.70 14.15 -15.21
N LEU A 5 13.43 13.76 -15.21
CA LEU A 5 12.88 12.73 -16.12
C LEU A 5 13.21 13.00 -17.60
N THR A 6 13.45 14.25 -17.99
CA THR A 6 13.95 14.62 -19.32
C THR A 6 15.26 13.93 -19.73
N GLU A 7 16.20 13.71 -18.81
CA GLU A 7 17.47 13.02 -19.10
C GLU A 7 17.30 11.49 -19.15
N LEU A 8 16.23 10.97 -18.52
CA LEU A 8 15.97 9.53 -18.44
C LEU A 8 15.83 8.90 -19.81
N ARG A 9 15.19 9.59 -20.76
CA ARG A 9 15.04 9.08 -22.13
C ARG A 9 16.37 8.82 -22.79
N ASP A 10 17.28 9.78 -22.74
CA ASP A 10 18.58 9.70 -23.40
C ASP A 10 19.45 8.62 -22.73
N ILE A 11 19.39 8.53 -21.40
CA ILE A 11 20.07 7.48 -20.64
C ILE A 11 19.53 6.09 -21.03
N LEU A 12 18.21 5.92 -21.10
CA LEU A 12 17.60 4.65 -21.49
C LEU A 12 17.95 4.27 -22.93
N GLN A 13 17.87 5.22 -23.87
CA GLN A 13 18.24 4.98 -25.27
C GLN A 13 19.72 4.61 -25.42
N HIS A 14 20.61 5.30 -24.71
CA HIS A 14 22.02 4.95 -24.69
C HIS A 14 22.22 3.55 -24.09
N THR A 15 21.59 3.26 -22.96
CA THR A 15 21.65 1.95 -22.31
C THR A 15 21.19 0.84 -23.25
N PHE A 16 20.07 1.05 -23.95
CA PHE A 16 19.53 0.10 -24.92
C PHE A 16 20.50 -0.18 -26.07
N SER A 17 21.28 0.82 -26.51
CA SER A 17 22.30 0.63 -27.56
C SER A 17 23.52 -0.18 -27.11
N LEU A 18 23.75 -0.27 -25.80
CA LEU A 18 24.86 -1.00 -25.20
C LEU A 18 24.52 -2.45 -24.89
N ILE A 19 23.24 -2.84 -24.93
CA ILE A 19 22.82 -4.21 -24.58
C ILE A 19 23.28 -5.18 -25.68
N PRO A 20 24.16 -6.14 -25.36
CA PRO A 20 24.60 -7.15 -26.31
C PRO A 20 23.43 -7.98 -26.87
N SER A 21 23.52 -8.40 -28.13
CA SER A 21 22.44 -9.15 -28.80
C SER A 21 22.13 -10.52 -28.18
N ASP A 22 23.07 -11.08 -27.41
CA ASP A 22 22.94 -12.34 -26.67
C ASP A 22 22.35 -12.17 -25.27
N GLN A 23 22.10 -10.94 -24.82
CA GLN A 23 21.53 -10.62 -23.52
C GLN A 23 20.15 -9.99 -23.65
N GLN A 24 19.27 -10.28 -22.70
CA GLN A 24 17.93 -9.67 -22.63
C GLN A 24 17.85 -8.65 -21.49
N LEU A 25 17.19 -7.52 -21.77
CA LEU A 25 16.84 -6.50 -20.79
C LEU A 25 15.31 -6.45 -20.64
N ILE A 26 14.81 -6.54 -19.41
CA ILE A 26 13.41 -6.31 -19.07
C ILE A 26 13.36 -5.09 -18.16
N LEU A 27 12.74 -4.01 -18.64
CA LEU A 27 12.44 -2.82 -17.86
C LEU A 27 11.05 -2.96 -17.25
N LEU A 28 10.95 -2.82 -15.93
CA LEU A 28 9.69 -2.79 -15.20
C LEU A 28 9.49 -1.37 -14.67
N LEU A 29 8.47 -0.67 -15.16
CA LEU A 29 8.04 0.62 -14.62
C LEU A 29 6.72 0.41 -13.91
N ASP A 30 6.77 0.46 -12.58
CA ASP A 30 5.62 0.24 -11.73
C ASP A 30 4.89 1.56 -11.42
N SER A 31 3.56 1.51 -11.38
CA SER A 31 2.66 2.57 -10.95
C SER A 31 2.89 3.92 -11.64
N LEU A 32 2.77 3.95 -12.98
CA LEU A 32 2.88 5.21 -13.75
C LEU A 32 1.91 6.28 -13.24
N ASP A 33 0.74 5.88 -12.76
CA ASP A 33 -0.28 6.75 -12.17
C ASP A 33 0.18 7.56 -10.93
N GLN A 34 1.33 7.22 -10.33
CA GLN A 34 1.92 7.96 -9.20
C GLN A 34 2.89 9.07 -9.63
N LEU A 35 3.17 9.21 -10.93
CA LEU A 35 3.99 10.30 -11.45
C LEU A 35 3.27 11.65 -11.30
N GLN A 36 4.04 12.74 -11.33
CA GLN A 36 3.46 14.08 -11.39
C GLN A 36 2.62 14.22 -12.66
N ILE A 37 1.53 15.00 -12.58
CA ILE A 37 0.60 15.19 -13.72
C ILE A 37 1.32 15.71 -14.96
N THR A 38 2.30 16.60 -14.77
CA THR A 38 3.12 17.11 -15.87
C THR A 38 3.88 16.01 -16.58
N ASP A 39 4.39 15.02 -15.85
CA ASP A 39 5.18 13.92 -16.41
C ASP A 39 4.27 12.85 -17.05
N LEU A 40 3.09 12.62 -16.45
CA LEU A 40 2.03 11.77 -17.01
C LEU A 40 1.48 12.30 -18.32
N GLN A 41 1.20 13.60 -18.42
CA GLN A 41 0.69 14.18 -19.68
C GLN A 41 1.76 14.22 -20.77
N ASN A 42 3.03 14.15 -20.39
CA ASN A 42 4.16 14.25 -21.29
C ASN A 42 5.01 12.97 -21.34
N LEU A 43 4.39 11.78 -21.27
CA LEU A 43 5.08 10.48 -21.35
C LEU A 43 6.10 10.45 -22.49
N SER A 44 5.76 11.03 -23.63
CA SER A 44 6.60 10.98 -24.83
C SER A 44 7.92 11.77 -24.74
N ILE A 45 8.06 12.64 -23.73
CA ILE A 45 9.29 13.39 -23.47
C ILE A 45 10.34 12.46 -22.85
N TRP A 46 9.96 11.66 -21.86
CA TRP A 46 10.89 10.88 -21.05
C TRP A 46 10.85 9.37 -21.32
N LEU A 47 9.72 8.83 -21.79
CA LEU A 47 9.55 7.41 -22.08
C LEU A 47 10.00 7.09 -23.52
N PRO A 48 10.94 6.15 -23.71
CA PRO A 48 11.37 5.75 -25.04
C PRO A 48 10.22 5.15 -25.87
N ARG A 49 10.10 5.60 -27.12
CA ARG A 49 9.11 5.09 -28.09
C ARG A 49 9.58 3.86 -28.85
N ILE A 50 10.89 3.69 -28.96
CA ILE A 50 11.53 2.64 -29.77
C ILE A 50 12.39 1.81 -28.82
N TYR A 51 12.11 0.52 -28.76
CA TYR A 51 12.91 -0.47 -28.06
C TYR A 51 13.63 -1.33 -29.10
N PRO A 52 14.92 -1.68 -28.91
CA PRO A 52 15.61 -2.63 -29.77
C PRO A 52 14.85 -3.95 -29.80
N SER A 53 14.41 -4.36 -30.99
CA SER A 53 13.27 -5.27 -31.14
C SER A 53 13.54 -6.73 -30.75
N ALA A 54 14.80 -7.16 -30.59
CA ALA A 54 15.10 -8.56 -30.34
C ALA A 54 15.26 -8.90 -28.85
N ASN A 55 15.76 -7.97 -28.03
CA ASN A 55 16.28 -8.30 -26.71
C ASN A 55 15.93 -7.30 -25.60
N VAL A 56 15.15 -6.25 -25.89
CA VAL A 56 14.67 -5.31 -24.86
C VAL A 56 13.15 -5.35 -24.77
N LYS A 57 12.62 -5.54 -23.57
CA LYS A 57 11.19 -5.50 -23.27
C LYS A 57 10.89 -4.48 -22.18
N CYS A 58 9.74 -3.84 -22.25
CA CYS A 58 9.27 -2.91 -21.24
C CYS A 58 7.88 -3.34 -20.76
N ILE A 59 7.71 -3.45 -19.45
CA ILE A 59 6.43 -3.73 -18.80
C ILE A 59 6.08 -2.51 -17.97
N LEU A 60 4.89 -1.97 -18.24
CA LEU A 60 4.35 -0.80 -17.57
C LEU A 60 3.14 -1.25 -16.76
N SER A 61 3.06 -0.87 -15.49
CA SER A 61 1.83 -1.00 -14.71
C SER A 61 1.24 0.40 -14.47
N THR A 62 -0.10 0.49 -14.52
CA THR A 62 -0.80 1.74 -14.26
C THR A 62 -2.27 1.47 -13.92
N ILE A 63 -2.86 2.33 -13.11
CA ILE A 63 -4.31 2.55 -13.15
C ILE A 63 -4.64 3.24 -14.48
N PRO A 64 -5.65 2.79 -15.25
CA PRO A 64 -5.89 3.30 -16.60
C PRO A 64 -6.32 4.78 -16.63
N GLU A 65 -7.00 5.23 -15.58
CA GLU A 65 -7.51 6.59 -15.45
C GLU A 65 -7.32 7.10 -14.02
N ILE A 66 -6.92 8.36 -13.88
CA ILE A 66 -6.82 9.03 -12.58
C ILE A 66 -7.60 10.35 -12.58
N GLU A 67 -8.15 10.72 -11.43
CA GLU A 67 -8.78 12.04 -11.23
C GLU A 67 -7.77 13.02 -10.64
N TYR A 68 -7.59 14.16 -11.30
CA TYR A 68 -6.78 15.27 -10.80
C TYR A 68 -7.52 16.60 -11.00
N GLU A 69 -7.66 17.40 -9.94
CA GLU A 69 -8.38 18.69 -9.98
C GLU A 69 -9.76 18.60 -10.68
N ARG A 70 -10.51 17.51 -10.43
CA ARG A 70 -11.82 17.21 -11.05
C ARG A 70 -11.78 16.96 -12.56
N LYS A 71 -10.61 16.63 -13.10
CA LYS A 71 -10.41 16.19 -14.49
C LYS A 71 -9.90 14.76 -14.51
N MET A 72 -10.44 13.96 -15.42
CA MET A 72 -9.94 12.61 -15.66
C MET A 72 -8.76 12.67 -16.62
N ILE A 73 -7.67 12.00 -16.25
CA ILE A 73 -6.51 11.79 -17.11
C ILE A 73 -6.55 10.34 -17.58
N ASP A 74 -6.69 10.14 -18.89
CA ASP A 74 -6.71 8.83 -19.53
C ASP A 74 -5.27 8.40 -19.86
N ILE A 75 -4.64 7.68 -18.93
CA ILE A 75 -3.26 7.19 -19.08
C ILE A 75 -3.22 6.08 -20.14
N HIS A 76 -4.25 5.25 -20.21
CA HIS A 76 -4.37 4.18 -21.20
C HIS A 76 -4.39 4.74 -22.63
N GLY A 77 -5.17 5.78 -22.89
CA GLY A 77 -5.21 6.49 -24.16
C GLY A 77 -3.88 7.13 -24.53
N LEU A 78 -3.16 7.71 -23.57
CA LEU A 78 -1.83 8.27 -23.78
C LEU A 78 -0.80 7.20 -24.18
N LEU A 79 -0.82 6.03 -23.52
CA LEU A 79 0.05 4.90 -23.85
C LEU A 79 -0.27 4.31 -25.22
N LYS A 80 -1.57 4.15 -25.55
CA LYS A 80 -2.01 3.75 -26.89
C LYS A 80 -1.52 4.69 -27.97
N SER A 81 -1.64 5.99 -27.76
CA SER A 81 -1.13 6.99 -28.71
C SER A 81 0.39 6.92 -28.87
N LEU A 82 1.12 6.44 -27.86
CA LEU A 82 2.57 6.41 -27.87
C LEU A 82 3.14 5.17 -28.57
N PHE A 83 2.52 4.00 -28.35
CA PHE A 83 3.03 2.70 -28.80
C PHE A 83 2.18 2.02 -29.89
N ASP A 84 0.97 2.51 -30.16
CA ASP A 84 0.07 2.01 -31.19
C ASP A 84 -0.03 0.47 -31.21
N SER A 85 0.38 -0.17 -32.31
CA SER A 85 0.27 -1.62 -32.53
C SER A 85 1.35 -2.47 -31.85
N ASP A 86 2.38 -1.87 -31.27
CA ASP A 86 3.48 -2.58 -30.60
C ASP A 86 3.20 -2.87 -29.11
N MET A 87 2.02 -2.48 -28.59
CA MET A 87 1.64 -2.66 -27.18
C MET A 87 0.80 -3.92 -26.95
N ILE A 88 1.18 -4.72 -25.96
CA ILE A 88 0.36 -5.82 -25.44
C ILE A 88 -0.33 -5.36 -24.15
N GLU A 89 -1.66 -5.38 -24.14
CA GLU A 89 -2.45 -4.99 -22.98
C GLU A 89 -2.88 -6.20 -22.16
N LEU A 90 -2.56 -6.18 -20.86
CA LEU A 90 -3.03 -7.16 -19.90
C LEU A 90 -3.88 -6.46 -18.84
N LYS A 91 -5.20 -6.61 -18.95
CA LYS A 91 -6.13 -6.10 -17.94
C LYS A 91 -6.20 -7.07 -16.77
N VAL A 92 -5.93 -6.58 -15.57
CA VAL A 92 -6.13 -7.33 -14.32
C VAL A 92 -7.55 -7.06 -13.82
N PRO A 93 -8.49 -8.02 -13.90
CA PRO A 93 -9.85 -7.81 -13.42
C PRO A 93 -9.91 -7.88 -11.89
N LEU A 94 -11.02 -7.41 -11.33
CA LEU A 94 -11.37 -7.68 -9.94
C LEU A 94 -11.53 -9.19 -9.72
N LEU A 95 -11.34 -9.63 -8.48
CA LEU A 95 -11.59 -11.02 -8.11
C LEU A 95 -13.09 -11.31 -8.24
N ASN A 96 -13.41 -12.48 -8.78
CA ASN A 96 -14.75 -13.01 -8.64
C ASN A 96 -14.88 -13.76 -7.31
N GLU A 97 -16.12 -14.03 -6.90
CA GLU A 97 -16.42 -14.71 -5.62
C GLU A 97 -15.72 -16.06 -5.50
N PHE A 98 -15.68 -16.85 -6.58
CA PHE A 98 -15.05 -18.17 -6.60
C PHE A 98 -13.54 -18.11 -6.38
N LEU A 99 -12.84 -17.19 -7.06
CA LEU A 99 -11.40 -17.01 -6.91
C LEU A 99 -11.06 -16.42 -5.55
N ALA A 100 -11.82 -15.43 -5.07
CA ALA A 100 -11.62 -14.87 -3.75
C ALA A 100 -11.82 -15.92 -2.64
N ARG A 101 -12.80 -16.82 -2.81
CA ARG A 101 -13.01 -17.93 -1.89
C ARG A 101 -11.82 -18.89 -1.88
N GLN A 102 -11.31 -19.28 -3.05
CA GLN A 102 -10.13 -20.14 -3.15
C GLN A 102 -8.90 -19.51 -2.50
N ILE A 103 -8.66 -18.21 -2.71
CA ILE A 103 -7.54 -17.49 -2.10
C ILE A 103 -7.69 -17.47 -0.58
N LEU A 104 -8.89 -17.15 -0.09
CA LEU A 104 -9.18 -17.11 1.34
C LEU A 104 -8.98 -18.49 1.99
N ASP A 105 -9.53 -19.55 1.39
CA ASP A 105 -9.38 -20.91 1.92
C ASP A 105 -7.90 -21.33 1.92
N ALA A 106 -7.14 -21.01 0.86
CA ALA A 106 -5.70 -21.29 0.80
C ALA A 106 -4.90 -20.56 1.89
N TRP A 107 -5.18 -19.27 2.14
CA TRP A 107 -4.54 -18.52 3.22
C TRP A 107 -4.93 -19.02 4.61
N LEU A 108 -6.18 -19.45 4.81
CA LEU A 108 -6.61 -20.07 6.06
C LEU A 108 -5.89 -21.40 6.30
N ASP A 109 -5.75 -22.22 5.26
CA ASP A 109 -5.03 -23.49 5.33
C ASP A 109 -3.53 -23.30 5.63
N GLU A 110 -2.89 -22.31 4.99
CA GLU A 110 -1.49 -21.95 5.22
C GLU A 110 -1.22 -21.60 6.69
N ASP A 111 -2.08 -20.78 7.29
CA ASP A 111 -2.01 -20.38 8.70
C ASP A 111 -2.63 -21.41 9.66
N ARG A 112 -3.02 -22.59 9.16
CA ARG A 112 -3.68 -23.67 9.92
C ARG A 112 -4.91 -23.18 10.71
N ARG A 113 -5.65 -22.26 10.11
CA ARG A 113 -6.80 -21.60 10.68
C ARG A 113 -8.08 -22.21 10.15
N CYS A 114 -8.98 -22.59 11.05
CA CYS A 114 -10.31 -23.09 10.69
C CYS A 114 -11.38 -22.20 11.29
N LEU A 115 -12.27 -21.69 10.45
CA LEU A 115 -13.40 -20.86 10.86
C LEU A 115 -14.63 -21.72 11.15
N THR A 116 -15.40 -21.34 12.17
CA THR A 116 -16.67 -22.01 12.47
C THR A 116 -17.72 -21.71 11.37
N PRO A 117 -18.79 -22.52 11.25
CA PRO A 117 -19.86 -22.23 10.28
C PRO A 117 -20.46 -20.83 10.46
N ILE A 118 -20.60 -20.36 11.70
CA ILE A 118 -21.12 -19.02 12.02
C ILE A 118 -20.13 -17.93 11.56
N GLN A 119 -18.82 -18.13 11.77
CA GLN A 119 -17.79 -17.19 11.31
C GLN A 119 -17.73 -17.11 9.78
N LEU A 120 -17.91 -18.25 9.09
CA LEU A 120 -18.02 -18.27 7.63
C LEU A 120 -19.22 -17.47 7.15
N ASP A 121 -20.34 -17.49 7.89
CA ASP A 121 -21.51 -16.67 7.55
C ASP A 121 -21.24 -15.17 7.61
N TRP A 122 -20.35 -14.71 8.52
CA TRP A 122 -19.96 -13.30 8.61
C TRP A 122 -19.24 -12.81 7.34
N LEU A 123 -18.54 -13.72 6.64
CA LEU A 123 -17.78 -13.43 5.43
C LEU A 123 -18.61 -13.47 4.15
N LYS A 124 -19.74 -14.18 4.12
CA LYS A 124 -20.57 -14.35 2.92
C LYS A 124 -20.90 -13.02 2.26
N SER A 125 -21.40 -12.07 3.05
CA SER A 125 -21.77 -10.73 2.55
C SER A 125 -20.60 -9.95 1.93
N LYS A 126 -19.36 -10.25 2.32
CA LYS A 126 -18.15 -9.58 1.83
C LYS A 126 -17.68 -10.17 0.50
N LEU A 127 -17.79 -11.49 0.36
CA LEU A 127 -17.34 -12.22 -0.84
C LEU A 127 -18.33 -12.12 -2.00
N SER A 128 -19.63 -11.95 -1.72
CA SER A 128 -20.66 -11.83 -2.77
C SER A 128 -20.64 -10.48 -3.51
N SER A 129 -19.85 -9.50 -3.07
CA SER A 129 -19.80 -8.19 -3.73
C SER A 129 -18.71 -8.13 -4.80
N SER A 130 -19.04 -8.58 -6.00
CA SER A 130 -18.11 -8.60 -7.14
C SER A 130 -17.67 -7.22 -7.63
N TYR A 131 -18.33 -6.13 -7.19
CA TYR A 131 -18.05 -4.77 -7.67
C TYR A 131 -16.79 -4.12 -7.07
N PHE A 132 -16.19 -4.68 -6.00
CA PHE A 132 -15.00 -4.08 -5.37
C PHE A 132 -14.05 -5.11 -4.73
N LEU A 133 -14.16 -6.39 -5.12
CA LEU A 133 -13.37 -7.47 -4.55
C LEU A 133 -11.92 -7.45 -5.07
N THR A 134 -11.11 -6.59 -4.46
CA THR A 134 -9.69 -6.43 -4.75
C THR A 134 -8.85 -7.36 -3.87
N PRO A 135 -7.62 -7.73 -4.30
CA PRO A 135 -6.69 -8.47 -3.45
C PRO A 135 -6.43 -7.78 -2.10
N LEU A 136 -6.30 -6.45 -2.09
CA LEU A 136 -6.13 -5.67 -0.86
C LEU A 136 -7.34 -5.79 0.07
N PHE A 137 -8.56 -5.65 -0.46
CA PHE A 137 -9.77 -5.83 0.35
C PHE A 137 -9.82 -7.24 0.95
N LEU A 138 -9.55 -8.27 0.14
CA LEU A 138 -9.57 -9.64 0.60
C LEU A 138 -8.52 -9.89 1.70
N SER A 139 -7.30 -9.35 1.54
CA SER A 139 -6.24 -9.40 2.56
C SER A 139 -6.66 -8.73 3.86
N LEU A 140 -7.30 -7.55 3.79
CA LEU A 140 -7.78 -6.83 4.98
C LEU A 140 -8.84 -7.63 5.74
N ILE A 141 -9.77 -8.26 5.00
CA ILE A 141 -10.81 -9.12 5.58
C ILE A 141 -10.18 -10.38 6.19
N TYR A 142 -9.26 -11.02 5.49
CA TYR A 142 -8.53 -12.19 5.98
C TYR A 142 -7.79 -11.90 7.29
N ASP A 143 -7.05 -10.79 7.38
CA ASP A 143 -6.33 -10.38 8.59
C ASP A 143 -7.28 -10.29 9.81
N GLN A 144 -8.55 -9.87 9.62
CA GLN A 144 -9.51 -9.86 10.72
C GLN A 144 -9.87 -11.26 11.21
N THR A 145 -9.93 -12.25 10.32
CA THR A 145 -10.27 -13.64 10.68
C THR A 145 -9.24 -14.27 11.63
N LEU A 146 -7.99 -13.78 11.59
CA LEU A 146 -6.91 -14.23 12.47
C LEU A 146 -7.12 -13.80 13.93
N SER A 147 -7.88 -12.72 14.15
CA SER A 147 -8.18 -12.19 15.48
C SER A 147 -9.35 -12.89 16.18
N TRP A 148 -10.18 -13.63 15.43
CA TRP A 148 -11.36 -14.27 15.98
C TRP A 148 -10.98 -15.45 16.87
N HIS A 149 -11.82 -15.78 17.83
CA HIS A 149 -11.71 -16.98 18.66
C HIS A 149 -12.80 -17.98 18.31
N SER A 150 -12.58 -19.26 18.57
CA SER A 150 -13.57 -20.31 18.26
C SER A 150 -14.88 -20.17 19.05
N PHE A 151 -14.85 -19.46 20.18
CA PHE A 151 -15.99 -19.20 21.04
C PHE A 151 -16.71 -17.88 20.71
N ASP A 152 -16.24 -17.11 19.73
CA ASP A 152 -16.94 -15.90 19.30
C ASP A 152 -18.21 -16.31 18.55
N THR A 153 -19.37 -16.07 19.16
CA THR A 153 -20.68 -16.41 18.60
C THR A 153 -21.39 -15.22 17.95
N GLU A 154 -20.97 -13.99 18.27
CA GLU A 154 -21.55 -12.76 17.74
C GLU A 154 -20.50 -11.95 16.98
N PRO A 155 -20.81 -11.47 15.76
CA PRO A 155 -19.88 -10.65 15.00
C PRO A 155 -19.79 -9.23 15.54
N ASP A 156 -18.63 -8.62 15.38
CA ASP A 156 -18.48 -7.18 15.52
C ASP A 156 -19.38 -6.46 14.49
N GLN A 157 -20.32 -5.65 14.98
CA GLN A 157 -21.24 -4.90 14.13
C GLN A 157 -20.51 -3.96 13.16
N THR A 158 -19.35 -3.43 13.57
CA THR A 158 -18.54 -2.57 12.70
C THR A 158 -17.86 -3.37 11.59
N PHE A 159 -17.57 -4.66 11.81
CA PHE A 159 -17.10 -5.56 10.75
C PHE A 159 -18.22 -5.87 9.73
N LEU A 160 -19.43 -6.15 10.22
CA LEU A 160 -20.59 -6.38 9.36
C LEU A 160 -20.94 -5.16 8.49
N ALA A 161 -20.62 -3.95 8.94
CA ALA A 161 -20.88 -2.72 8.19
C ALA A 161 -19.93 -2.48 7.00
N ILE A 162 -18.80 -3.19 6.89
CA ILE A 162 -17.80 -3.00 5.83
C ILE A 162 -18.40 -3.25 4.43
N LYS A 163 -18.32 -2.29 3.51
CA LYS A 163 -18.83 -2.42 2.13
C LYS A 163 -17.83 -1.97 1.06
N SER A 164 -16.59 -1.68 1.46
CA SER A 164 -15.54 -1.22 0.55
C SER A 164 -14.17 -1.43 1.17
N THR A 165 -13.11 -1.33 0.35
CA THR A 165 -11.71 -1.30 0.82
C THR A 165 -11.48 -0.17 1.83
N ARG A 166 -12.10 0.99 1.62
CA ARG A 166 -12.00 2.12 2.55
C ARG A 166 -12.59 1.79 3.92
N ASP A 167 -13.74 1.14 3.96
CA ASP A 167 -14.36 0.72 5.22
C ASP A 167 -13.50 -0.34 5.93
N ALA A 168 -12.90 -1.27 5.19
CA ALA A 168 -12.01 -2.29 5.73
C ALA A 168 -10.73 -1.67 6.33
N ILE A 169 -10.14 -0.67 5.67
CA ILE A 169 -9.02 0.11 6.23
C ILE A 169 -9.46 0.85 7.50
N GLY A 170 -10.63 1.49 7.47
CA GLY A 170 -11.18 2.18 8.65
C GLY A 170 -11.43 1.24 9.84
N TYR A 171 -11.89 0.01 9.56
CA TYR A 171 -12.05 -1.03 10.55
C TYR A 171 -10.70 -1.43 11.16
N LEU A 172 -9.69 -1.73 10.32
CA LEU A 172 -8.32 -2.04 10.76
C LEU A 172 -7.78 -0.94 11.69
N TYR A 173 -7.88 0.32 11.27
CA TYR A 173 -7.44 1.48 12.07
C TYR A 173 -8.16 1.56 13.42
N THR A 174 -9.45 1.25 13.44
CA THR A 174 -10.24 1.24 14.68
C THR A 174 -9.77 0.13 15.63
N GLN A 175 -9.51 -1.07 15.11
CA GLN A 175 -9.02 -2.18 15.95
C GLN A 175 -7.61 -1.93 16.48
N LEU A 176 -6.70 -1.42 15.65
CA LEU A 176 -5.35 -1.05 16.08
C LEU A 176 -5.34 0.13 17.06
N GLY A 177 -6.22 1.10 16.86
CA GLY A 177 -6.44 2.20 17.81
C GLY A 177 -6.91 1.71 19.18
N LYS A 178 -7.84 0.74 19.23
CA LYS A 178 -8.25 0.09 20.48
C LYS A 178 -7.10 -0.68 21.14
N LYS A 179 -6.28 -1.39 20.35
CA LYS A 179 -5.17 -2.22 20.85
C LYS A 179 -4.01 -1.41 21.43
N TYR A 180 -3.62 -0.31 20.78
CA TYR A 180 -2.42 0.46 21.12
C TYR A 180 -2.71 1.78 21.85
N GLY A 181 -3.97 2.14 21.99
CA GLY A 181 -4.39 3.45 22.48
C GLY A 181 -4.65 4.40 21.31
N GLN A 182 -5.87 4.92 21.26
CA GLN A 182 -6.37 5.66 20.10
C GLN A 182 -5.49 6.87 19.75
N VAL A 183 -5.03 7.60 20.76
CA VAL A 183 -4.22 8.82 20.59
C VAL A 183 -2.87 8.48 19.98
N LEU A 184 -2.13 7.55 20.61
CA LEU A 184 -0.80 7.14 20.14
C LEU A 184 -0.84 6.60 18.71
N PHE A 185 -1.75 5.67 18.43
CA PHE A 185 -1.88 5.08 17.09
C PHE A 185 -2.24 6.13 16.04
N THR A 186 -3.28 6.93 16.29
CA THR A 186 -3.74 7.94 15.33
C THR A 186 -2.67 9.00 15.07
N ARG A 187 -1.94 9.44 16.10
CA ARG A 187 -0.86 10.42 15.95
C ARG A 187 0.31 9.86 15.17
N SER A 188 0.70 8.61 15.43
CA SER A 188 1.78 7.94 14.70
C SER A 188 1.47 7.90 13.19
N MET A 189 0.27 7.44 12.81
CA MET A 189 -0.14 7.38 11.40
C MET A 189 -0.22 8.76 10.75
N ARG A 190 -0.75 9.76 11.47
CA ARG A 190 -0.87 11.14 10.95
C ARG A 190 0.49 11.80 10.75
N TYR A 191 1.44 11.61 11.65
CA TYR A 191 2.77 12.19 11.50
C TYR A 191 3.52 11.58 10.31
N LEU A 192 3.43 10.26 10.12
CA LEU A 192 3.95 9.60 8.92
C LEU A 192 3.32 10.14 7.63
N GLN A 193 1.99 10.30 7.62
CA GLN A 193 1.28 10.81 6.45
C GLN A 193 1.62 12.27 6.12
N LEU A 194 1.69 13.15 7.13
CA LEU A 194 1.89 14.59 6.93
C LEU A 194 3.33 14.96 6.58
N SER A 195 4.30 14.21 7.11
CA SER A 195 5.72 14.41 6.81
C SER A 195 6.10 13.93 5.41
N GLY A 196 5.32 13.02 4.82
CA GLY A 196 5.76 12.29 3.64
C GLY A 196 6.94 11.39 3.98
N GLY A 197 6.87 10.71 5.14
CA GLY A 197 7.85 9.75 5.63
C GLY A 197 8.79 10.28 6.71
N LEU A 198 9.11 9.42 7.68
CA LEU A 198 10.00 9.73 8.81
C LEU A 198 10.90 8.55 9.13
N SER A 199 12.14 8.81 9.55
CA SER A 199 12.93 7.79 10.22
C SER A 199 12.31 7.39 11.56
N GLU A 200 12.66 6.22 12.07
CA GLU A 200 12.17 5.73 13.37
C GLU A 200 12.49 6.72 14.50
N LEU A 201 13.70 7.30 14.49
CA LEU A 201 14.12 8.28 15.48
C LEU A 201 13.31 9.58 15.40
N GLU A 202 13.07 10.10 14.19
CA GLU A 202 12.27 11.32 14.01
C GLU A 202 10.82 11.10 14.45
N LEU A 203 10.24 9.93 14.14
CA LEU A 203 8.90 9.60 14.59
C LEU A 203 8.82 9.51 16.12
N GLU A 204 9.78 8.84 16.76
CA GLU A 204 9.87 8.78 18.22
C GLU A 204 10.02 10.17 18.85
N ASP A 205 10.84 11.03 18.26
CA ASP A 205 11.07 12.39 18.74
C ASP A 205 9.81 13.25 18.60
N ILE A 206 9.15 13.24 17.43
CA ILE A 206 7.91 14.00 17.21
C ILE A 206 6.80 13.50 18.14
N LEU A 207 6.64 12.19 18.33
CA LEU A 207 5.66 11.63 19.27
C LEU A 207 6.00 11.99 20.73
N SER A 208 7.28 12.09 21.07
CA SER A 208 7.74 12.53 22.39
C SER A 208 7.51 14.02 22.62
N LEU A 209 7.36 14.82 21.58
CA LEU A 209 7.03 16.24 21.68
C LEU A 209 5.50 16.50 21.73
N ASP A 210 4.67 15.52 21.37
CA ASP A 210 3.21 15.64 21.49
C ASP A 210 2.76 15.36 22.93
N ASN A 211 2.49 16.44 23.67
CA ASN A 211 1.94 16.37 25.03
C ASN A 211 0.67 15.51 25.13
N THR A 212 -0.17 15.46 24.10
CA THR A 212 -1.38 14.63 24.07
C THR A 212 -1.01 13.15 24.05
N VAL A 213 0.01 12.79 23.25
CA VAL A 213 0.53 11.42 23.19
C VAL A 213 1.14 11.04 24.54
N LEU A 214 2.02 11.88 25.08
CA LEU A 214 2.65 11.62 26.37
C LEU A 214 1.63 11.46 27.50
N GLN A 215 0.60 12.32 27.56
CA GLN A 215 -0.49 12.19 28.54
C GLN A 215 -1.27 10.88 28.38
N SER A 216 -1.49 10.44 27.14
CA SER A 216 -2.18 9.17 26.86
C SER A 216 -1.36 7.93 27.25
N VAL A 217 -0.03 8.02 27.15
CA VAL A 217 0.90 6.93 27.46
C VAL A 217 1.18 6.85 28.97
N TYR A 218 1.42 8.00 29.61
CA TYR A 218 1.78 8.11 31.03
C TYR A 218 0.57 8.38 31.93
N ALA A 219 -0.62 7.90 31.55
CA ALA A 219 -1.86 8.13 32.30
C ALA A 219 -1.85 7.53 33.72
N HIS A 220 -1.10 6.43 33.93
CA HIS A 220 -1.10 5.67 35.18
C HIS A 220 0.25 5.63 35.90
N TYR A 221 1.33 6.06 35.24
CA TYR A 221 2.68 6.03 35.79
C TYR A 221 3.50 7.19 35.24
N LEU A 222 4.21 7.90 36.10
CA LEU A 222 5.15 8.94 35.72
C LEU A 222 6.58 8.37 35.76
N PRO A 223 7.41 8.61 34.74
CA PRO A 223 8.80 8.14 34.75
C PRO A 223 9.58 8.78 35.91
N PRO A 224 10.50 8.03 36.55
CA PRO A 224 11.10 8.40 37.84
C PRO A 224 12.02 9.63 37.79
N PHE A 225 12.49 10.03 36.59
CA PHE A 225 13.46 11.11 36.42
C PHE A 225 12.90 12.36 35.70
N GLY A 226 11.58 12.47 35.55
CA GLY A 226 10.94 13.65 34.92
C GLY A 226 11.23 13.82 33.42
N LEU A 227 11.91 12.87 32.79
CA LEU A 227 12.10 12.82 31.34
C LEU A 227 10.91 12.10 30.70
N PHE A 228 10.06 12.86 30.01
CA PHE A 228 8.91 12.33 29.28
C PHE A 228 9.28 12.10 27.82
N ARG A 229 9.77 10.90 27.52
CA ARG A 229 9.99 10.43 26.14
C ARG A 229 9.08 9.25 25.86
N LEU A 230 8.63 9.08 24.62
CA LEU A 230 7.93 7.88 24.22
C LEU A 230 8.86 6.66 24.39
N PRO A 231 8.44 5.60 25.08
CA PRO A 231 9.19 4.34 25.08
C PRO A 231 9.17 3.73 23.67
N SER A 232 10.36 3.48 23.09
CA SER A 232 10.52 2.94 21.73
C SER A 232 9.72 1.67 21.47
N THR A 233 9.58 0.81 22.50
CA THR A 233 8.79 -0.42 22.46
C THR A 233 7.34 -0.22 22.04
N LEU A 234 6.74 0.96 22.29
CA LEU A 234 5.35 1.23 21.92
C LEU A 234 5.19 1.36 20.41
N TRP A 235 6.10 2.11 19.77
CA TRP A 235 6.12 2.25 18.31
C TRP A 235 6.45 0.92 17.64
N ILE A 236 7.45 0.18 18.13
CA ILE A 236 7.86 -1.11 17.56
C ILE A 236 6.67 -2.08 17.47
N ARG A 237 5.79 -2.12 18.48
CA ARG A 237 4.59 -2.98 18.44
C ARG A 237 3.57 -2.53 17.39
N ILE A 238 3.37 -1.22 17.24
CA ILE A 238 2.51 -0.66 16.19
C ILE A 238 3.08 -1.00 14.82
N ARG A 239 4.38 -0.76 14.60
CA ARG A 239 5.08 -1.09 13.35
C ARG A 239 4.95 -2.57 13.00
N ASN A 240 5.13 -3.46 13.97
CA ASN A 240 5.03 -4.91 13.75
C ASN A 240 3.63 -5.35 13.30
N ASP A 241 2.56 -4.72 13.77
CA ASP A 241 1.21 -5.05 13.29
C ASP A 241 0.86 -4.35 11.97
N MET A 242 1.48 -3.19 11.71
CA MET A 242 1.28 -2.40 10.50
C MET A 242 2.24 -2.77 9.38
N TYR A 243 3.15 -3.73 9.57
CA TYR A 243 4.28 -3.96 8.68
C TYR A 243 3.88 -4.18 7.21
N LYS A 244 2.75 -4.86 6.96
CA LYS A 244 2.22 -5.11 5.61
C LYS A 244 1.75 -3.85 4.89
N TYR A 245 1.49 -2.79 5.65
CA TYR A 245 0.88 -1.53 5.21
C TYR A 245 1.84 -0.35 5.28
N LEU A 246 3.07 -0.57 5.75
CA LEU A 246 4.12 0.45 5.81
C LEU A 246 5.14 0.17 4.71
N ILE A 247 5.65 1.24 4.12
CA ILE A 247 6.71 1.17 3.11
C ILE A 247 7.97 1.76 3.72
N GLU A 248 9.10 1.09 3.54
CA GLU A 248 10.40 1.62 3.96
C GLU A 248 11.23 1.99 2.74
N LYS A 249 11.73 3.22 2.75
CA LYS A 249 12.59 3.77 1.69
C LYS A 249 13.85 4.34 2.31
N GLU A 250 14.98 4.13 1.68
CA GLU A 250 16.25 4.69 2.13
C GLU A 250 16.45 6.09 1.52
N ILE A 251 16.62 7.10 2.37
CA ILE A 251 16.91 8.48 1.99
C ILE A 251 18.21 8.88 2.66
N ASP A 252 19.22 9.25 1.88
CA ASP A 252 20.55 9.65 2.37
C ASP A 252 21.18 8.64 3.36
N ASN A 253 20.98 7.33 3.09
CA ASN A 253 21.37 6.19 3.94
C ASN A 253 20.63 6.07 5.28
N VAL A 254 19.45 6.68 5.39
CA VAL A 254 18.55 6.55 6.54
C VAL A 254 17.26 5.87 6.11
N PRO A 255 16.84 4.79 6.77
CA PRO A 255 15.55 4.17 6.50
C PRO A 255 14.43 5.07 7.02
N CYS A 256 13.58 5.52 6.09
CA CYS A 256 12.39 6.30 6.35
C CYS A 256 11.14 5.45 6.11
N ILE A 257 10.19 5.55 7.04
CA ILE A 257 8.94 4.81 7.07
C ILE A 257 7.85 5.70 6.46
N TYR A 258 7.05 5.11 5.58
CA TYR A 258 5.94 5.73 4.85
C TYR A 258 4.66 4.95 5.11
N LEU A 259 3.53 5.68 5.06
CA LEU A 259 2.19 5.10 5.04
C LEU A 259 1.69 4.96 3.60
#